data_AF-A0A8C8U4M5-F1
#
_entry.id   AF-A0A8C8U4M5-F1
#
_cell.length_a   1.000
_cell.length_b   1.000
_cell.length_c   1.000
_cell.angle_alpha   90.00
_cell.angle_beta   90.00
_cell.angle_gamma   90.00
#
_symmetry.space_group_name_H-M   'P 1'
#
loop_
_entity.id
_entity.type
_entity.pdbx_description
1 polymer ?
#
loop_
_entity_poly.entity_id
_entity_poly.type
_entity_poly.pdbx_seq_one_letter_code
_entity_poly.pdbx_strand_id
1 'polypeptide(L)'
;MVPGLKVFLFLSLNLLQEVKSSMVSLSNNGYEGVVIAINPSVPEDERLIQSIKEMVTQASTYLFEATKRRFYFRNVSILVPMTWKSKSEYLTPKRESYDKAEVIVADPYLKYGNNPYTLKYGQCGDRGQYIHFTPNFLLTDNLRMYEPRGRVFVHEWAHLWWGVFDEYNRDRPFYMSEKNTIEATRCSTHVSGRIMVMECQGSSCKSRKCWRDSKTGLYEPKCTFIPNKAQAARDSIMFMQSLDSVNEFCTEKTHNREAPNLQNKMCNYRSTWDVIKKSADFQNSSPMIGTEALPRPAFSLLKFKQRIVCLVLDKSGSMKFGNPISRLTRMNQAAELFLIQIIEKGSLVGLVTFDSTATIRNLLARMTSEKSYLEISANLPRQVGNGTSICNGLRSGFQAITSSNQRTSGSEIILLTDGEDDQISSCFEEVKSSGAVIHTIALGPSAARELETLSDMTGTTSEVEGIDIRYSTARNYSSRSKRKKIHNFRFPR
;
A
#
# COMPACT_ATOMS: atom_id res chain seq x y z
N MET A 1 -12.82 -12.97 -44.18
CA MET A 1 -11.52 -12.98 -43.46
C MET A 1 -11.25 -11.57 -42.93
N VAL A 2 -11.32 -11.36 -41.61
CA VAL A 2 -10.36 -10.53 -40.86
C VAL A 2 -10.36 -11.05 -39.41
N PRO A 3 -9.61 -12.12 -39.10
CA PRO A 3 -9.44 -12.62 -37.73
C PRO A 3 -8.35 -11.81 -36.99
N GLY A 4 -8.47 -10.47 -37.00
CA GLY A 4 -7.43 -9.57 -36.48
C GLY A 4 -7.84 -8.72 -35.27
N LEU A 5 -9.15 -8.49 -35.07
CA LEU A 5 -9.61 -7.50 -34.09
C LEU A 5 -9.84 -8.06 -32.68
N LYS A 6 -10.02 -9.38 -32.53
CA LYS A 6 -10.20 -10.04 -31.21
C LYS A 6 -8.90 -10.34 -30.48
N VAL A 7 -7.75 -10.30 -31.16
CA VAL A 7 -6.43 -10.60 -30.56
C VAL A 7 -5.83 -9.34 -29.90
N PHE A 8 -6.13 -8.14 -30.41
CA PHE A 8 -5.62 -6.90 -29.82
C PHE A 8 -6.29 -6.51 -28.49
N LEU A 9 -7.57 -6.86 -28.29
CA LEU A 9 -8.25 -6.55 -27.01
C LEU A 9 -7.72 -7.38 -25.84
N PHE A 10 -7.21 -8.60 -26.10
CA PHE A 10 -6.60 -9.45 -25.06
C PHE A 10 -5.14 -9.05 -24.75
N LEU A 11 -4.46 -8.35 -25.66
CA LEU A 11 -3.10 -7.85 -25.44
C LEU A 11 -3.09 -6.50 -24.71
N SER A 12 -4.11 -5.65 -24.89
CA SER A 12 -4.24 -4.40 -24.14
C SER A 12 -4.77 -4.60 -22.70
N LEU A 13 -5.51 -5.68 -22.43
CA LEU A 13 -5.95 -6.02 -21.07
C LEU A 13 -4.84 -6.65 -20.19
N ASN A 14 -3.71 -7.04 -20.77
CA ASN A 14 -2.52 -7.49 -20.02
C ASN A 14 -1.55 -6.35 -19.67
N LEU A 15 -1.84 -5.10 -20.06
CA LEU A 15 -1.02 -3.92 -19.78
C LEU A 15 -1.61 -2.96 -18.73
N LEU A 16 -2.76 -3.32 -18.15
CA LEU A 16 -3.30 -2.72 -16.93
C LEU A 16 -3.20 -3.74 -15.79
N GLN A 17 -2.00 -4.28 -15.55
CA GLN A 17 -1.64 -4.52 -14.15
C GLN A 17 -1.60 -3.12 -13.54
N GLU A 18 -2.54 -2.81 -12.63
CA GLU A 18 -2.33 -1.72 -11.68
C GLU A 18 -1.01 -2.00 -10.97
N VAL A 19 0.08 -1.47 -11.51
CA VAL A 19 1.33 -1.38 -10.80
C VAL A 19 1.00 -0.44 -9.66
N LYS A 20 0.72 -1.01 -8.47
CA LYS A 20 0.82 -0.26 -7.22
C LYS A 20 2.18 0.42 -7.28
N SER A 21 2.18 1.70 -7.60
CA SER A 21 3.38 2.50 -7.62
C SER A 21 3.80 2.66 -6.17
N SER A 22 4.61 1.70 -5.69
CA SER A 22 5.26 1.81 -4.39
C SER A 22 6.01 3.13 -4.35
N MET A 23 5.84 3.86 -3.25
CA MET A 23 6.55 5.13 -3.05
C MET A 23 8.02 4.90 -2.70
N VAL A 24 8.42 3.66 -2.48
CA VAL A 24 9.77 3.31 -2.08
C VAL A 24 10.73 3.51 -3.24
N SER A 25 11.76 4.30 -2.97
CA SER A 25 12.90 4.50 -3.87
C SER A 25 14.20 4.17 -3.16
N LEU A 26 15.19 3.74 -3.93
CA LEU A 26 16.53 3.50 -3.43
C LEU A 26 17.40 4.70 -3.80
N SER A 27 17.89 5.43 -2.81
CA SER A 27 18.73 6.62 -2.98
C SER A 27 20.01 6.46 -2.16
N ASN A 28 21.18 6.50 -2.80
CA ASN A 28 22.48 6.29 -2.13
C ASN A 28 22.42 5.11 -1.15
N ASN A 29 22.02 3.93 -1.64
CA ASN A 29 21.95 2.69 -0.85
C ASN A 29 20.86 2.60 0.24
N GLY A 30 20.15 3.70 0.52
CA GLY A 30 19.08 3.75 1.51
C GLY A 30 17.69 3.69 0.87
N TYR A 31 16.84 2.77 1.34
CA TYR A 31 15.42 2.78 1.00
C TYR A 31 14.72 3.97 1.68
N GLU A 32 14.05 4.77 0.87
CA GLU A 32 13.27 5.93 1.29
C GLU A 32 11.80 5.75 0.91
N GLY A 33 10.90 6.24 1.75
CA GLY A 33 9.46 6.22 1.48
C GLY A 33 8.78 4.90 1.83
N VAL A 34 9.39 4.08 2.70
CA VAL A 34 8.78 2.83 3.19
C VAL A 34 7.63 3.18 4.11
N VAL A 35 6.44 2.63 3.84
CA VAL A 35 5.25 2.88 4.64
C VAL A 35 4.87 1.63 5.42
N ILE A 36 4.75 1.78 6.74
CA ILE A 36 4.22 0.77 7.66
C ILE A 36 2.89 1.28 8.21
N ALA A 37 1.78 0.59 7.92
CA ALA A 37 0.44 1.03 8.29
C ALA A 37 -0.21 0.14 9.34
N ILE A 38 -0.64 0.74 10.44
CA ILE A 38 -1.39 0.04 11.49
C ILE A 38 -2.88 0.08 11.12
N ASN A 39 -3.56 -1.06 11.18
CA ASN A 39 -4.98 -1.15 10.85
C ASN A 39 -5.83 -0.47 11.94
N PRO A 40 -6.89 0.27 11.57
CA PRO A 40 -7.84 0.85 12.54
C PRO A 40 -8.49 -0.13 13.53
N SER A 41 -8.57 -1.43 13.21
CA SER A 41 -9.06 -2.45 14.14
C SER A 41 -8.09 -2.74 15.28
N VAL A 42 -6.80 -2.43 15.12
CA VAL A 42 -5.77 -2.68 16.13
C VAL A 42 -5.94 -1.69 17.30
N PRO A 43 -6.14 -2.17 18.54
CA PRO A 43 -6.22 -1.32 19.72
C PRO A 43 -4.94 -0.50 19.96
N GLU A 44 -5.09 0.67 20.57
CA GLU A 44 -3.96 1.54 20.91
C GLU A 44 -3.06 0.90 21.98
N ASP A 45 -1.79 0.68 21.62
CA ASP A 45 -0.70 0.26 22.52
C ASP A 45 0.56 1.05 22.17
N GLU A 46 1.04 1.87 23.11
CA GLU A 46 2.19 2.75 22.90
C GLU A 46 3.48 1.99 22.58
N ARG A 47 3.58 0.74 23.04
CA ARG A 47 4.75 -0.12 22.78
C ARG A 47 4.85 -0.55 21.33
N LEU A 48 3.73 -0.55 20.59
CA LEU A 48 3.70 -1.04 19.21
C LEU A 48 4.54 -0.18 18.27
N ILE A 49 4.41 1.15 18.37
CA ILE A 49 5.22 2.09 17.57
C ILE A 49 6.70 1.90 17.87
N GLN A 50 7.05 1.74 19.16
CA GLN A 50 8.44 1.54 19.58
C GLN A 50 9.00 0.21 19.07
N SER A 51 8.23 -0.88 19.18
CA SER A 51 8.62 -2.20 18.65
C SER A 51 8.84 -2.18 17.13
N ILE A 52 7.98 -1.48 16.37
CA ILE A 52 8.17 -1.29 14.92
C ILE A 52 9.48 -0.56 14.64
N LYS A 53 9.77 0.54 15.34
CA LYS A 53 11.01 1.31 15.17
C LYS A 53 12.25 0.45 15.47
N GLU A 54 12.22 -0.34 16.54
CA GLU A 54 13.31 -1.24 16.93
C GLU A 54 13.53 -2.35 15.90
N MET A 55 12.46 -3.02 15.48
CA MET A 55 12.51 -4.07 14.45
C MET A 55 13.15 -3.52 13.16
N VAL A 56 12.68 -2.37 12.66
CA VAL A 56 13.20 -1.77 11.43
C VAL A 56 14.65 -1.31 11.59
N THR A 57 15.02 -0.79 12.76
CA THR A 57 16.41 -0.40 13.05
C THR A 57 17.34 -1.62 13.03
N GLN A 58 16.95 -2.72 13.69
CA GLN A 58 17.71 -3.98 13.66
C GLN A 58 17.78 -4.55 12.25
N ALA A 59 16.67 -4.52 11.51
CA ALA A 59 16.60 -5.00 10.14
C ALA A 59 17.50 -4.20 9.20
N SER A 60 17.60 -2.88 9.39
CA SER A 60 18.47 -2.01 8.60
C SER A 60 19.93 -2.44 8.67
N THR A 61 20.44 -2.67 9.89
CA THR A 61 21.81 -3.19 10.09
C THR A 61 21.99 -4.57 9.49
N TYR A 62 21.03 -5.48 9.74
CA TYR A 62 21.12 -6.85 9.26
C TYR A 62 21.06 -6.96 7.74
N LEU A 63 20.18 -6.19 7.09
CA LEU A 63 20.07 -6.09 5.64
C LEU A 63 21.36 -5.55 5.03
N PHE A 64 21.96 -4.54 5.66
CA PHE A 64 23.19 -3.93 5.19
C PHE A 64 24.33 -4.94 5.16
N GLU A 65 24.50 -5.72 6.23
CA GLU A 65 25.50 -6.79 6.28
C GLU A 65 25.21 -7.89 5.26
N ALA A 66 23.98 -8.41 5.24
CA ALA A 66 23.56 -9.50 4.37
C ALA A 66 23.67 -9.18 2.88
N THR A 67 23.59 -7.89 2.53
CA THR A 67 23.68 -7.41 1.16
C THR A 67 25.09 -6.93 0.79
N LYS A 68 26.10 -7.30 1.59
CA LYS A 68 27.51 -6.92 1.40
C LYS A 68 27.69 -5.40 1.42
N ARG A 69 27.14 -4.76 2.46
CA ARG A 69 27.18 -3.31 2.72
C ARG A 69 26.48 -2.48 1.65
N ARG A 70 25.33 -2.94 1.13
CA ARG A 70 24.61 -2.27 0.03
C ARG A 70 23.30 -1.63 0.42
N PHE A 71 22.43 -2.31 1.16
CA PHE A 71 21.08 -1.80 1.35
C PHE A 71 20.72 -1.62 2.81
N TYR A 72 20.05 -0.53 3.11
CA TYR A 72 19.57 -0.23 4.45
C TYR A 72 18.28 0.58 4.39
N PHE A 73 17.56 0.69 5.50
CA PHE A 73 16.36 1.53 5.60
C PHE A 73 16.76 2.92 6.06
N ARG A 74 16.39 3.95 5.29
CA ARG A 74 16.68 5.36 5.61
C ARG A 74 15.46 6.08 6.14
N ASN A 75 14.39 6.19 5.35
CA ASN A 75 13.19 6.95 5.74
C ASN A 75 11.97 6.03 5.78
N VAL A 76 11.33 5.97 6.96
CA VAL A 76 10.19 5.08 7.21
C VAL A 76 9.05 5.88 7.82
N SER A 77 7.89 5.81 7.19
CA SER A 77 6.66 6.45 7.66
C SER A 77 5.77 5.40 8.32
N ILE A 78 5.34 5.67 9.55
CA ILE A 78 4.38 4.83 10.29
C ILE A 78 3.02 5.52 10.24
N LEU A 79 2.06 4.92 9.53
CA LEU A 79 0.67 5.38 9.53
C LEU A 79 -0.03 4.87 10.79
N VAL A 80 -0.27 5.78 11.73
CA VAL A 80 -1.02 5.59 12.96
C VAL A 80 -2.52 5.63 12.64
N PRO A 81 -3.34 4.72 13.22
CA PRO A 81 -4.75 4.66 12.88
C PRO A 81 -5.54 5.85 13.44
N MET A 82 -6.64 6.19 12.75
CA MET A 82 -7.58 7.21 13.20
C MET A 82 -8.17 6.95 14.58
N THR A 83 -8.33 5.68 14.93
CA THR A 83 -8.94 5.19 16.18
C THR A 83 -8.08 5.46 17.42
N TRP A 84 -6.77 5.69 17.24
CA TRP A 84 -5.85 6.00 18.34
C TRP A 84 -5.95 7.48 18.74
N LYS A 85 -5.54 7.84 19.96
CA LYS A 85 -5.51 9.24 20.39
C LYS A 85 -4.53 10.06 19.55
N SER A 86 -4.92 11.26 19.15
CA SER A 86 -4.03 12.17 18.41
C SER A 86 -2.94 12.71 19.34
N LYS A 87 -1.69 12.70 18.88
CA LYS A 87 -0.53 13.30 19.55
C LYS A 87 0.04 14.44 18.71
N SER A 88 0.70 15.40 19.34
CA SER A 88 1.28 16.58 18.67
C SER A 88 2.41 16.23 17.70
N GLU A 89 3.09 15.11 17.91
CA GLU A 89 4.15 14.58 17.05
C GLU A 89 3.63 13.95 15.75
N TYR A 90 2.32 13.73 15.62
CA TYR A 90 1.74 13.12 14.42
C TYR A 90 1.59 14.16 13.30
N LEU A 91 2.23 13.87 12.17
CA LEU A 91 2.12 14.67 10.97
C LEU A 91 0.93 14.20 10.11
N THR A 92 0.46 15.06 9.22
CA THR A 92 -0.58 14.70 8.25
C THR A 92 0.06 13.97 7.06
N PRO A 93 -0.40 12.74 6.71
CA PRO A 93 0.03 12.06 5.50
C PRO A 93 -0.20 12.91 4.26
N LYS A 94 0.67 12.80 3.26
CA LYS A 94 0.52 13.52 1.98
C LYS A 94 0.11 12.58 0.86
N ARG A 95 0.76 11.42 0.79
CA ARG A 95 0.56 10.42 -0.27
C ARG A 95 0.49 8.99 0.28
N GLU A 96 1.00 8.80 1.49
CA GLU A 96 1.01 7.54 2.22
C GLU A 96 -0.42 7.13 2.55
N SER A 97 -0.81 5.90 2.22
CA SER A 97 -2.12 5.35 2.56
C SER A 97 -2.00 3.89 2.97
N TYR A 98 -3.00 3.37 3.68
CA TYR A 98 -3.02 1.99 4.15
C TYR A 98 -2.90 0.99 2.98
N ASP A 99 -3.64 1.22 1.89
CA ASP A 99 -3.66 0.30 0.74
C ASP A 99 -2.37 0.34 -0.08
N LYS A 100 -1.54 1.37 0.07
CA LYS A 100 -0.24 1.50 -0.61
C LYS A 100 0.95 1.11 0.27
N ALA A 101 0.70 0.70 1.52
CA ALA A 101 1.77 0.39 2.46
C ALA A 101 2.50 -0.92 2.11
N GLU A 102 3.83 -0.90 2.21
CA GLU A 102 4.66 -2.10 2.06
C GLU A 102 4.47 -3.07 3.22
N VAL A 103 4.13 -2.56 4.40
CA VAL A 103 3.93 -3.36 5.61
C VAL A 103 2.63 -2.95 6.27
N ILE A 104 1.80 -3.93 6.61
CA ILE A 104 0.60 -3.71 7.41
C ILE A 104 0.71 -4.42 8.76
N VAL A 105 0.22 -3.76 9.80
CA VAL A 105 0.05 -4.34 11.13
C VAL A 105 -1.45 -4.46 11.39
N ALA A 106 -1.95 -5.69 11.41
CA ALA A 106 -3.38 -5.97 11.49
C ALA A 106 -3.68 -7.23 12.30
N ASP A 107 -4.97 -7.52 12.48
CA ASP A 107 -5.43 -8.73 13.15
C ASP A 107 -4.94 -10.02 12.46
N PRO A 108 -4.78 -11.14 13.19
CA PRO A 108 -4.29 -12.38 12.63
C PRO A 108 -5.20 -12.90 11.52
N TYR A 109 -4.60 -13.31 10.39
CA TYR A 109 -5.33 -13.96 9.30
C TYR A 109 -5.55 -15.44 9.61
N LEU A 110 -6.74 -15.97 9.30
CA LEU A 110 -7.16 -17.34 9.68
C LEU A 110 -6.12 -18.43 9.38
N LYS A 111 -5.48 -18.35 8.20
CA LYS A 111 -4.47 -19.32 7.74
C LYS A 111 -3.12 -19.20 8.45
N TYR A 112 -2.70 -17.98 8.80
CA TYR A 112 -1.34 -17.71 9.28
C TYR A 112 -1.28 -17.44 10.79
N GLY A 113 -2.42 -17.13 11.42
CA GLY A 113 -2.47 -16.74 12.82
C GLY A 113 -1.60 -15.51 13.08
N ASN A 114 -0.70 -15.61 14.05
CA ASN A 114 0.26 -14.55 14.39
C ASN A 114 1.58 -14.66 13.62
N ASN A 115 1.71 -15.60 12.67
CA ASN A 115 2.95 -15.73 11.93
C ASN A 115 3.10 -14.58 10.92
N PRO A 116 4.28 -13.94 10.84
CA PRO A 116 4.59 -12.97 9.81
C PRO A 116 4.56 -13.66 8.44
N TYR A 117 4.10 -12.94 7.41
CA TYR A 117 4.11 -13.42 6.03
C TYR A 117 4.08 -12.27 5.03
N THR A 118 4.53 -12.54 3.81
CA THR A 118 4.39 -11.64 2.67
C THR A 118 3.32 -12.15 1.73
N LEU A 119 2.32 -11.31 1.41
CA LEU A 119 1.35 -11.65 0.38
C LEU A 119 1.98 -11.46 -0.99
N LYS A 120 2.02 -12.52 -1.80
CA LYS A 120 2.60 -12.51 -3.14
C LYS A 120 1.83 -13.45 -4.07
N TYR A 121 1.62 -13.00 -5.30
CA TYR A 121 1.05 -13.81 -6.39
C TYR A 121 1.97 -13.93 -7.63
N GLY A 122 3.03 -13.12 -7.70
CA GLY A 122 3.94 -13.05 -8.83
C GLY A 122 4.95 -14.21 -8.91
N GLN A 123 5.68 -14.24 -10.02
CA GLN A 123 6.74 -15.20 -10.31
C GLN A 123 8.05 -14.82 -9.59
N CYS A 124 9.12 -15.56 -9.86
CA CYS A 124 10.44 -15.24 -9.34
C CYS A 124 10.94 -13.88 -9.82
N GLY A 125 11.33 -13.01 -8.90
CA GLY A 125 11.76 -11.64 -9.21
C GLY A 125 10.65 -10.59 -9.13
N ASP A 126 9.38 -11.01 -9.15
CA ASP A 126 8.25 -10.10 -9.06
C ASP A 126 8.02 -9.65 -7.63
N ARG A 127 7.74 -8.36 -7.44
CA ARG A 127 7.41 -7.80 -6.12
C ARG A 127 6.16 -8.45 -5.52
N GLY A 128 6.17 -8.61 -4.21
CA GLY A 128 5.01 -8.91 -3.40
C GLY A 128 4.05 -7.72 -3.29
N GLN A 129 2.92 -7.95 -2.65
CA GLN A 129 1.87 -6.94 -2.43
C GLN A 129 2.10 -6.16 -1.14
N TYR A 130 2.32 -6.86 -0.02
CA TYR A 130 2.64 -6.29 1.28
C TYR A 130 3.15 -7.38 2.24
N ILE A 131 3.85 -6.95 3.29
CA ILE A 131 4.20 -7.76 4.45
C ILE A 131 3.11 -7.59 5.52
N HIS A 132 2.68 -8.67 6.13
CA HIS A 132 1.67 -8.68 7.18
C HIS A 132 2.29 -9.07 8.52
N PHE A 133 2.17 -8.18 9.50
CA PHE A 133 2.50 -8.44 10.90
C PHE A 133 1.27 -8.32 11.77
N THR A 134 1.32 -8.97 12.94
CA THR A 134 0.30 -8.84 13.97
C THR A 134 0.84 -8.09 15.19
N PRO A 135 -0.02 -7.45 15.99
CA PRO A 135 0.38 -6.86 17.26
C PRO A 135 1.04 -7.90 18.18
N ASN A 136 0.55 -9.15 18.21
CA ASN A 136 1.16 -10.21 19.01
C ASN A 136 2.59 -10.54 18.56
N PHE A 137 2.86 -10.59 17.25
CA PHE A 137 4.23 -10.79 16.75
C PHE A 137 5.17 -9.67 17.22
N LEU A 138 4.69 -8.42 17.20
CA LEU A 138 5.49 -7.25 17.58
C LEU A 138 5.65 -7.07 19.10
N LEU A 139 4.65 -7.49 19.89
CA LEU A 139 4.58 -7.18 21.32
C LEU A 139 4.86 -8.35 22.26
N THR A 140 4.76 -9.59 21.78
CA THR A 140 4.92 -10.78 22.64
C THR A 140 6.22 -11.52 22.36
N ASP A 141 6.85 -11.99 23.43
CA ASP A 141 8.09 -12.78 23.38
C ASP A 141 7.81 -14.30 23.38
N ASN A 142 6.52 -14.68 23.38
CA ASN A 142 6.07 -16.08 23.32
C ASN A 142 6.43 -16.75 21.99
N LEU A 143 6.88 -15.98 21.02
CA LEU A 143 7.30 -16.39 19.70
C LEU A 143 8.83 -16.42 19.57
N ARG A 144 9.53 -17.04 20.53
CA ARG A 144 11.02 -17.17 20.56
C ARG A 144 11.66 -17.66 19.25
N MET A 145 10.90 -18.34 18.38
CA MET A 145 11.37 -18.77 17.06
C MET A 145 11.62 -17.61 16.07
N TYR A 146 11.11 -16.41 16.37
CA TYR A 146 11.14 -15.24 15.51
C TYR A 146 12.02 -14.09 16.06
N GLU A 147 12.81 -14.36 17.10
CA GLU A 147 13.83 -13.41 17.56
C GLU A 147 15.15 -13.60 16.82
N PRO A 148 15.87 -12.51 16.47
CA PRO A 148 15.45 -11.10 16.54
C PRO A 148 14.45 -10.74 15.41
N ARG A 149 13.42 -9.93 15.74
CA ARG A 149 12.35 -9.54 14.80
C ARG A 149 12.88 -8.84 13.53
N GLY A 150 14.00 -8.11 13.65
CA GLY A 150 14.65 -7.48 12.50
C GLY A 150 15.12 -8.48 11.43
N ARG A 151 15.51 -9.71 11.82
CA ARG A 151 15.90 -10.75 10.86
C ARG A 151 14.70 -11.29 10.09
N VAL A 152 13.57 -11.44 10.78
CA VAL A 152 12.30 -11.80 10.16
C VAL A 152 11.84 -10.72 9.20
N PHE A 153 12.00 -9.44 9.57
CA PHE A 153 11.71 -8.34 8.66
C PHE A 153 12.53 -8.43 7.36
N VAL A 154 13.83 -8.74 7.43
CA VAL A 154 14.68 -8.90 6.24
C VAL A 154 14.27 -10.11 5.39
N HIS A 155 13.88 -11.21 6.03
CA HIS A 155 13.34 -12.39 5.34
C HIS A 155 12.06 -12.05 4.54
N GLU A 156 11.09 -11.39 5.19
CA GLU A 156 9.86 -10.95 4.52
C GLU A 156 10.12 -9.83 3.49
N TRP A 157 11.07 -8.92 3.77
CA TRP A 157 11.48 -7.90 2.82
C TRP A 157 12.06 -8.52 1.54
N ALA A 158 12.82 -9.61 1.63
CA ALA A 158 13.33 -10.30 0.46
C ALA A 158 12.19 -10.90 -0.39
N HIS A 159 11.16 -11.48 0.25
CA HIS A 159 9.95 -11.91 -0.45
C HIS A 159 9.22 -10.74 -1.14
N LEU A 160 9.04 -9.63 -0.42
CA LEU A 160 8.31 -8.47 -0.90
C LEU A 160 9.04 -7.79 -2.05
N TRP A 161 10.32 -7.51 -1.88
CA TRP A 161 11.02 -6.54 -2.72
C TRP A 161 11.74 -7.18 -3.91
N TRP A 162 12.30 -8.38 -3.73
CA TRP A 162 13.02 -9.11 -4.77
C TRP A 162 12.29 -10.35 -5.28
N GLY A 163 11.12 -10.66 -4.72
CA GLY A 163 10.30 -11.76 -5.21
C GLY A 163 10.96 -13.12 -5.08
N VAL A 164 11.88 -13.31 -4.12
CA VAL A 164 12.45 -14.63 -3.82
C VAL A 164 11.48 -15.47 -2.98
N PHE A 165 11.76 -16.75 -2.83
CA PHE A 165 10.93 -17.72 -2.10
C PHE A 165 11.73 -18.45 -1.03
N ASP A 166 11.01 -19.18 -0.17
CA ASP A 166 11.60 -19.98 0.88
C ASP A 166 12.49 -21.09 0.30
N GLU A 167 13.62 -21.30 0.96
CA GLU A 167 14.59 -22.36 0.67
C GLU A 167 14.40 -23.58 1.60
N TYR A 168 13.36 -23.55 2.44
CA TYR A 168 12.81 -24.71 3.16
C TYR A 168 11.47 -25.17 2.55
N ASN A 169 10.99 -26.35 2.94
CA ASN A 169 9.66 -26.83 2.58
C ASN A 169 9.06 -27.65 3.72
N ARG A 170 7.90 -27.25 4.23
CA ARG A 170 7.23 -27.96 5.34
C ARG A 170 6.52 -29.23 4.91
N ASP A 171 6.06 -29.30 3.65
CA ASP A 171 5.37 -30.47 3.09
C ASP A 171 6.36 -31.52 2.58
N ARG A 172 7.54 -31.08 2.12
CA ARG A 172 8.67 -31.94 1.72
C ARG A 172 9.94 -31.56 2.48
N PRO A 173 10.01 -31.82 3.80
CA PRO A 173 11.16 -31.44 4.63
C PRO A 173 12.42 -32.27 4.33
N PHE A 174 12.27 -33.42 3.66
CA PHE A 174 13.36 -34.31 3.28
C PHE A 174 13.20 -34.81 1.85
N TYR A 175 14.33 -35.18 1.23
CA TYR A 175 14.37 -35.77 -0.09
C TYR A 175 15.56 -36.75 -0.20
N MET A 176 15.52 -37.62 -1.21
CA MET A 176 16.65 -38.49 -1.55
C MET A 176 17.57 -37.75 -2.52
N SER A 177 18.84 -37.56 -2.15
CA SER A 177 19.85 -36.95 -3.02
C SER A 177 20.27 -37.89 -4.15
N GLU A 178 20.93 -37.34 -5.17
CA GLU A 178 21.55 -38.13 -6.24
C GLU A 178 22.61 -39.13 -5.70
N LYS A 179 23.15 -38.89 -4.50
CA LYS A 179 24.10 -39.79 -3.82
C LYS A 179 23.40 -40.88 -3.00
N ASN A 180 22.08 -41.06 -3.15
CA ASN A 180 21.27 -42.00 -2.38
C ASN A 180 21.32 -41.76 -0.86
N THR A 181 21.49 -40.51 -0.43
CA THR A 181 21.41 -40.10 0.98
C THR A 181 20.15 -39.28 1.22
N ILE A 182 19.50 -39.48 2.37
CA ILE A 182 18.37 -38.63 2.75
C ILE A 182 18.90 -37.29 3.24
N GLU A 183 18.50 -36.20 2.59
CA GLU A 183 18.88 -34.84 2.93
C GLU A 183 17.68 -34.03 3.39
N ALA A 184 17.92 -33.05 4.25
CA ALA A 184 16.92 -32.05 4.60
C ALA A 184 16.79 -31.02 3.48
N THR A 185 15.57 -30.57 3.21
CA THR A 185 15.29 -29.50 2.24
C THR A 185 15.77 -28.16 2.79
N ARG A 186 16.91 -27.69 2.29
CA ARG A 186 17.61 -26.46 2.70
C ARG A 186 18.49 -25.97 1.57
N CYS A 187 18.81 -24.67 1.56
CA CYS A 187 19.81 -24.12 0.63
C CYS A 187 21.18 -24.76 0.90
N SER A 188 21.71 -24.64 2.12
CA SER A 188 23.10 -24.99 2.43
C SER A 188 23.16 -26.29 3.21
N THR A 189 23.85 -27.29 2.67
CA THR A 189 24.09 -28.56 3.37
C THR A 189 25.04 -28.41 4.56
N HIS A 190 25.76 -27.28 4.65
CA HIS A 190 26.62 -26.92 5.78
C HIS A 190 25.86 -26.64 7.07
N VAL A 191 24.55 -26.33 7.00
CA VAL A 191 23.74 -26.12 8.21
C VAL A 191 23.63 -27.45 8.94
N SER A 192 24.23 -27.58 10.11
CA SER A 192 24.14 -28.80 10.91
C SER A 192 22.83 -28.84 11.71
N GLY A 193 22.33 -30.04 11.99
CA GLY A 193 21.11 -30.21 12.77
C GLY A 193 20.80 -31.67 13.06
N ARG A 194 19.70 -31.89 13.77
CA ARG A 194 19.19 -33.21 14.15
C ARG A 194 17.87 -33.48 13.49
N ILE A 195 17.66 -34.73 13.11
CA ILE A 195 16.43 -35.21 12.50
C ILE A 195 15.62 -35.93 13.57
N MET A 196 14.48 -35.35 13.94
CA MET A 196 13.70 -35.82 15.08
C MET A 196 12.21 -35.47 14.94
N VAL A 197 11.39 -36.24 15.64
CA VAL A 197 9.98 -35.93 15.85
C VAL A 197 9.85 -35.28 17.23
N MET A 198 9.16 -34.13 17.28
CA MET A 198 8.81 -33.45 18.51
C MET A 198 7.32 -33.68 18.79
N GLU A 199 7.02 -34.39 19.88
CA GLU A 199 5.67 -34.67 20.33
C GLU A 199 5.39 -33.84 21.58
N CYS A 200 4.55 -32.82 21.42
CA CYS A 200 4.18 -31.91 22.51
C CYS A 200 2.77 -32.23 23.02
N GLN A 201 2.64 -32.45 24.32
CA GLN A 201 1.38 -32.55 25.05
C GLN A 201 1.32 -31.41 26.07
N GLY A 202 0.45 -30.43 25.82
CA GLY A 202 0.43 -29.19 26.60
C GLY A 202 1.76 -28.44 26.48
N SER A 203 2.40 -28.13 27.61
CA SER A 203 3.70 -27.44 27.67
C SER A 203 4.91 -28.39 27.63
N SER A 204 4.72 -29.71 27.64
CA SER A 204 5.81 -30.69 27.66
C SER A 204 6.02 -31.30 26.28
N CYS A 205 7.24 -31.21 25.75
CA CYS A 205 7.64 -31.80 24.47
C CYS A 205 8.64 -32.92 24.69
N LYS A 206 8.34 -34.11 24.18
CA LYS A 206 9.27 -35.25 24.11
C LYS A 206 9.80 -35.37 22.70
N SER A 207 11.08 -35.68 22.61
CA SER A 207 11.74 -35.90 21.33
C SER A 207 12.09 -37.36 21.10
N ARG A 208 11.90 -37.84 19.87
CA ARG A 208 12.35 -39.17 19.45
C ARG A 208 13.04 -39.13 18.08
N LYS A 209 13.84 -40.15 17.79
CA LYS A 209 14.44 -40.34 16.46
C LYS A 209 13.34 -40.63 15.44
N CYS A 210 13.54 -40.17 14.22
CA CYS A 210 12.64 -40.50 13.11
C CYS A 210 12.87 -41.92 12.61
N TRP A 211 11.77 -42.60 12.30
CA TRP A 211 11.79 -43.88 11.59
C TRP A 211 11.82 -43.66 10.08
N ARG A 212 12.47 -44.60 9.39
CA ARG A 212 12.49 -44.64 7.94
C ARG A 212 11.28 -45.45 7.46
N ASP A 213 10.49 -44.87 6.59
CA ASP A 213 9.38 -45.53 5.93
C ASP A 213 9.94 -46.49 4.85
N SER A 214 9.60 -47.77 4.95
CA SER A 214 10.10 -48.81 4.05
C SER A 214 9.54 -48.75 2.63
N LYS A 215 8.42 -48.07 2.41
CA LYS A 215 7.77 -47.93 1.10
C LYS A 215 8.31 -46.72 0.33
N THR A 216 8.48 -45.59 1.02
CA THR A 216 8.96 -44.35 0.39
C THR A 216 10.47 -44.19 0.44
N GLY A 217 11.14 -44.91 1.36
CA GLY A 217 12.57 -44.77 1.61
C GLY A 217 12.97 -43.48 2.31
N LEU A 218 12.01 -42.62 2.68
CA LEU A 218 12.19 -41.35 3.40
C LEU A 218 11.80 -41.47 4.89
N TYR A 219 11.91 -40.38 5.64
CA TYR A 219 11.44 -40.36 7.03
C TYR A 219 9.91 -40.32 7.14
N GLU A 220 9.41 -40.84 8.25
CA GLU A 220 7.98 -40.83 8.59
C GLU A 220 7.39 -39.40 8.63
N PRO A 221 6.05 -39.27 8.48
CA PRO A 221 5.37 -37.99 8.68
C PRO A 221 5.66 -37.37 10.05
N LYS A 222 5.68 -36.03 10.13
CA LYS A 222 6.05 -35.23 11.33
C LYS A 222 7.54 -35.27 11.71
N CYS A 223 8.37 -36.03 11.02
CA CYS A 223 9.80 -35.86 11.14
C CYS A 223 10.21 -34.45 10.68
N THR A 224 11.11 -33.80 11.43
CA THR A 224 11.58 -32.45 11.12
C THR A 224 13.09 -32.35 11.29
N PHE A 225 13.71 -31.48 10.50
CA PHE A 225 15.10 -31.09 10.67
C PHE A 225 15.16 -29.91 11.64
N ILE A 226 15.82 -30.11 12.78
CA ILE A 226 16.02 -29.08 13.80
C ILE A 226 17.49 -28.64 13.73
N PRO A 227 17.79 -27.44 13.22
CA PRO A 227 19.16 -26.95 13.16
C PRO A 227 19.80 -26.82 14.55
N ASN A 228 21.10 -27.06 14.64
CA ASN A 228 21.86 -26.78 15.86
C ASN A 228 21.93 -25.26 16.06
N LYS A 229 21.60 -24.75 17.26
CA LYS A 229 21.64 -23.29 17.51
C LYS A 229 23.04 -22.70 17.34
N ALA A 230 24.05 -23.34 17.93
CA ALA A 230 25.45 -22.95 17.78
C ALA A 230 26.07 -23.67 16.59
N GLN A 231 26.38 -22.91 15.53
CA GLN A 231 27.06 -23.43 14.33
C GLN A 231 27.66 -22.28 13.51
N ALA A 232 28.58 -22.59 12.59
CA ALA A 232 29.28 -21.61 11.77
C ALA A 232 28.64 -21.35 10.38
N ALA A 233 27.59 -22.09 10.01
CA ALA A 233 26.91 -21.90 8.73
C ALA A 233 26.25 -20.52 8.68
N ARG A 234 26.53 -19.75 7.61
CA ARG A 234 26.11 -18.34 7.48
C ARG A 234 24.90 -18.13 6.57
N ASP A 235 24.59 -19.12 5.74
CA ASP A 235 23.51 -19.09 4.79
C ASP A 235 22.49 -20.22 5.08
N SER A 236 21.20 -20.01 4.86
CA SER A 236 20.57 -18.88 4.17
C SER A 236 19.49 -18.20 5.02
N ILE A 237 19.36 -16.87 4.87
CA ILE A 237 18.25 -16.07 5.42
C ILE A 237 16.89 -16.61 4.97
N MET A 238 16.79 -17.14 3.75
CA MET A 238 15.53 -17.72 3.24
C MET A 238 15.30 -19.17 3.67
N PHE A 239 16.21 -19.73 4.48
CA PHE A 239 16.06 -21.05 5.09
C PHE A 239 15.78 -20.96 6.60
N MET A 240 16.63 -20.26 7.35
CA MET A 240 16.55 -20.22 8.82
C MET A 240 17.18 -18.94 9.40
N GLN A 241 16.47 -17.82 9.28
CA GLN A 241 16.88 -16.50 9.77
C GLN A 241 17.03 -16.39 11.30
N SER A 242 16.48 -17.35 12.05
CA SER A 242 16.54 -17.39 13.53
C SER A 242 17.86 -17.91 14.10
N LEU A 243 18.77 -18.41 13.26
CA LEU A 243 20.10 -18.84 13.68
C LEU A 243 21.06 -17.65 13.74
N ASP A 244 21.70 -17.42 14.89
CA ASP A 244 22.58 -16.25 15.11
C ASP A 244 23.69 -16.12 14.05
N SER A 245 24.26 -17.24 13.61
CA SER A 245 25.30 -17.30 12.59
C SER A 245 24.82 -17.00 11.17
N VAL A 246 23.52 -17.17 10.88
CA VAL A 246 22.96 -16.88 9.57
C VAL A 246 22.91 -15.36 9.38
N ASN A 247 23.63 -14.86 8.39
CA ASN A 247 23.63 -13.46 7.99
C ASN A 247 23.88 -13.26 6.49
N GLU A 248 23.75 -14.32 5.68
CA GLU A 248 23.94 -14.28 4.23
C GLU A 248 22.76 -14.91 3.49
N PHE A 249 22.49 -14.42 2.29
CA PHE A 249 21.61 -15.09 1.33
C PHE A 249 22.33 -16.24 0.64
N CYS A 250 21.59 -17.27 0.26
CA CYS A 250 22.13 -18.41 -0.48
C CYS A 250 22.78 -17.98 -1.79
N THR A 251 24.03 -18.40 -2.01
CA THR A 251 24.78 -18.09 -3.23
C THR A 251 24.89 -19.32 -4.11
N GLU A 252 25.22 -19.15 -5.40
CA GLU A 252 25.49 -20.27 -6.32
C GLU A 252 26.45 -21.34 -5.73
N LYS A 253 27.43 -20.93 -4.91
CA LYS A 253 28.40 -21.84 -4.29
C LYS A 253 27.81 -22.70 -3.17
N THR A 254 26.80 -22.20 -2.47
CA THR A 254 26.18 -22.88 -1.33
C THR A 254 24.80 -23.43 -1.65
N HIS A 255 24.25 -23.10 -2.83
CA HIS A 255 22.90 -23.43 -3.24
C HIS A 255 22.73 -24.89 -3.62
N ASN A 256 21.86 -25.58 -2.89
CA ASN A 256 21.43 -26.93 -3.20
C ASN A 256 20.29 -26.93 -4.23
N ARG A 257 20.61 -27.29 -5.47
CA ARG A 257 19.65 -27.35 -6.58
C ARG A 257 18.74 -28.58 -6.54
N GLU A 258 19.12 -29.63 -5.80
CA GLU A 258 18.30 -30.84 -5.67
C GLU A 258 17.14 -30.64 -4.67
N ALA A 259 17.28 -29.71 -3.73
CA ALA A 259 16.31 -29.48 -2.67
C ALA A 259 14.91 -29.11 -3.23
N PRO A 260 13.83 -29.81 -2.86
CA PRO A 260 12.49 -29.54 -3.35
C PRO A 260 11.82 -28.36 -2.62
N ASN A 261 12.46 -27.18 -2.66
CA ASN A 261 11.93 -25.94 -2.10
C ASN A 261 11.26 -25.05 -3.17
N LEU A 262 10.53 -24.04 -2.71
CA LEU A 262 9.77 -23.17 -3.60
C LEU A 262 10.69 -22.26 -4.42
N GLN A 263 11.83 -21.83 -3.86
CA GLN A 263 12.85 -21.09 -4.59
C GLN A 263 13.33 -21.84 -5.84
N ASN A 264 13.74 -23.11 -5.72
CA ASN A 264 14.17 -23.91 -6.86
C ASN A 264 13.06 -24.07 -7.89
N LYS A 265 11.86 -24.38 -7.42
CA LYS A 265 10.68 -24.60 -8.27
C LYS A 265 10.30 -23.35 -9.08
N MET A 266 10.34 -22.17 -8.47
CA MET A 266 9.82 -20.94 -9.07
C MET A 266 10.91 -20.11 -9.77
N CYS A 267 12.18 -20.25 -9.37
CA CYS A 267 13.28 -19.42 -9.86
C CYS A 267 14.22 -20.13 -10.84
N ASN A 268 13.79 -21.23 -11.46
CA ASN A 268 14.61 -22.06 -12.36
C ASN A 268 15.92 -22.51 -11.68
N TYR A 269 15.81 -23.02 -10.43
CA TYR A 269 16.93 -23.54 -9.66
C TYR A 269 18.06 -22.53 -9.40
N ARG A 270 17.77 -21.23 -9.47
CA ARG A 270 18.70 -20.15 -9.11
C ARG A 270 18.67 -19.89 -7.61
N SER A 271 19.81 -19.54 -7.05
CA SER A 271 19.91 -19.16 -5.64
C SER A 271 19.18 -17.83 -5.39
N THR A 272 18.78 -17.59 -4.14
CA THR A 272 18.20 -16.31 -3.73
C THR A 272 19.12 -15.13 -4.05
N TRP A 273 20.42 -15.24 -3.78
CA TRP A 273 21.39 -14.19 -4.11
C TRP A 273 21.52 -13.91 -5.62
N ASP A 274 21.35 -14.90 -6.48
CA ASP A 274 21.38 -14.69 -7.93
C ASP A 274 20.19 -13.88 -8.45
N VAL A 275 19.02 -14.05 -7.82
CA VAL A 275 17.83 -13.22 -8.10
C VAL A 275 18.08 -11.80 -7.62
N ILE A 276 18.57 -11.63 -6.39
CA ILE A 276 18.86 -10.31 -5.79
C ILE A 276 19.89 -9.54 -6.63
N LYS A 277 21.00 -10.19 -7.03
CA LYS A 277 22.03 -9.56 -7.89
C LYS A 277 21.48 -9.03 -9.21
N LYS A 278 20.46 -9.67 -9.77
CA LYS A 278 19.84 -9.26 -11.05
C LYS A 278 18.77 -8.19 -10.90
N SER A 279 18.40 -7.82 -9.67
CA SER A 279 17.44 -6.74 -9.42
C SER A 279 18.00 -5.38 -9.83
N ALA A 280 17.10 -4.45 -10.20
CA ALA A 280 17.47 -3.08 -10.54
C ALA A 280 18.22 -2.38 -9.39
N ASP A 281 17.82 -2.64 -8.13
CA ASP A 281 18.46 -2.10 -6.94
C ASP A 281 19.94 -2.47 -6.86
N PHE A 282 20.26 -3.73 -7.15
CA PHE A 282 21.64 -4.22 -7.09
C PHE A 282 22.47 -3.70 -8.26
N GLN A 283 21.90 -3.66 -9.46
CA GLN A 283 22.60 -3.16 -10.65
C GLN A 283 22.89 -1.65 -10.57
N ASN A 284 22.00 -0.89 -9.91
CA ASN A 284 22.11 0.57 -9.79
C ASN A 284 22.76 1.05 -8.49
N SER A 285 23.35 0.14 -7.70
CA SER A 285 24.05 0.49 -6.45
C SER A 285 25.46 -0.10 -6.42
N SER A 286 26.33 0.51 -5.64
CA SER A 286 27.66 0.00 -5.29
C SER A 286 27.75 -0.21 -3.78
N PRO A 287 28.56 -1.15 -3.26
CA PRO A 287 28.75 -1.30 -1.82
C PRO A 287 29.27 0.01 -1.20
N MET A 288 28.83 0.34 0.00
CA MET A 288 29.37 1.50 0.74
C MET A 288 30.83 1.22 1.13
N ILE A 289 31.72 2.14 0.75
CA ILE A 289 33.15 2.12 1.05
C ILE A 289 33.38 2.74 2.43
N GLY A 290 34.35 2.23 3.19
CA GLY A 290 34.74 2.76 4.50
C GLY A 290 34.07 2.06 5.68
N THR A 291 34.52 2.43 6.89
CA THR A 291 34.05 1.88 8.18
C THR A 291 33.02 2.78 8.86
N GLU A 292 32.45 3.75 8.14
CA GLU A 292 31.44 4.65 8.68
C GLU A 292 30.24 3.88 9.23
N ALA A 293 29.72 4.37 10.36
CA ALA A 293 28.58 3.78 11.01
C ALA A 293 27.34 3.94 10.12
N LEU A 294 26.54 2.88 10.02
CA LEU A 294 25.31 2.89 9.24
C LEU A 294 24.36 3.97 9.79
N PRO A 295 23.81 4.87 8.95
CA PRO A 295 22.82 5.83 9.40
C PRO A 295 21.60 5.11 9.99
N ARG A 296 21.15 5.55 11.18
CA ARG A 296 19.92 5.02 11.77
C ARG A 296 18.71 5.44 10.94
N PRO A 297 17.69 4.57 10.77
CA PRO A 297 16.48 4.96 10.07
C PRO A 297 15.79 6.15 10.75
N ALA A 298 15.38 7.13 9.96
CA ALA A 298 14.51 8.23 10.37
C ALA A 298 13.04 7.80 10.27
N PHE A 299 12.28 8.09 11.33
CA PHE A 299 10.88 7.71 11.42
C PHE A 299 9.98 8.95 11.43
N SER A 300 8.93 8.92 10.61
CA SER A 300 7.84 9.89 10.67
C SER A 300 6.57 9.19 11.15
N LEU A 301 5.91 9.73 12.18
CA LEU A 301 4.61 9.26 12.63
C LEU A 301 3.54 10.08 11.93
N LEU A 302 2.73 9.41 11.13
CA LEU A 302 1.72 10.03 10.30
C LEU A 302 0.35 9.57 10.79
N LYS A 303 -0.58 10.50 10.99
CA LYS A 303 -1.97 10.16 11.30
C LYS A 303 -2.87 10.97 10.41
N PHE A 304 -3.78 10.30 9.71
CA PHE A 304 -4.84 11.02 9.03
C PHE A 304 -5.60 11.89 10.04
N LYS A 305 -6.15 13.01 9.58
CA LYS A 305 -7.24 13.65 10.31
C LYS A 305 -8.53 13.02 9.80
N GLN A 306 -9.55 12.95 10.64
CA GLN A 306 -10.83 12.45 10.18
C GLN A 306 -11.33 13.45 9.15
N ARG A 307 -11.30 13.06 7.87
CA ARG A 307 -11.78 13.94 6.81
C ARG A 307 -13.29 13.97 6.89
N ILE A 308 -13.84 15.18 6.82
CA ILE A 308 -15.27 15.44 6.77
C ILE A 308 -15.49 16.05 5.39
N VAL A 309 -16.04 15.26 4.49
CA VAL A 309 -16.22 15.63 3.09
C VAL A 309 -17.72 15.64 2.76
N CYS A 310 -18.19 16.67 2.06
CA CYS A 310 -19.51 16.67 1.46
C CYS A 310 -19.40 16.81 -0.05
N LEU A 311 -19.87 15.79 -0.78
CA LEU A 311 -20.03 15.87 -2.23
C LEU A 311 -21.26 16.72 -2.53
N VAL A 312 -21.10 17.79 -3.30
CA VAL A 312 -22.18 18.69 -3.72
C VAL A 312 -22.27 18.60 -5.25
N LEU A 313 -23.27 17.87 -5.73
CA LEU A 313 -23.39 17.45 -7.11
C LEU A 313 -24.46 18.21 -7.87
N ASP A 314 -24.08 18.82 -8.97
CA ASP A 314 -24.97 19.51 -9.88
C ASP A 314 -25.78 18.52 -10.72
N LYS A 315 -27.10 18.58 -10.59
CA LYS A 315 -28.04 17.84 -11.45
C LYS A 315 -28.92 18.79 -12.26
N SER A 316 -28.49 20.02 -12.51
CA SER A 316 -29.20 21.00 -13.33
C SER A 316 -29.45 20.51 -14.77
N GLY A 317 -30.35 21.20 -15.46
CA GLY A 317 -30.75 20.83 -16.83
C GLY A 317 -29.60 20.84 -17.84
N SER A 318 -28.57 21.66 -17.63
CA SER A 318 -27.38 21.75 -18.49
C SER A 318 -26.46 20.54 -18.36
N MET A 319 -26.53 19.80 -17.25
CA MET A 319 -25.76 18.58 -17.03
C MET A 319 -26.14 17.43 -17.98
N LYS A 320 -27.24 17.55 -18.74
CA LYS A 320 -27.61 16.59 -19.79
C LYS A 320 -26.73 16.69 -21.03
N PHE A 321 -26.07 17.84 -21.25
CA PHE A 321 -25.26 18.09 -22.42
C PHE A 321 -23.91 17.36 -22.33
N GLY A 322 -23.30 17.10 -23.49
CA GLY A 322 -22.04 16.36 -23.62
C GLY A 322 -22.09 15.33 -24.74
N ASN A 323 -20.99 15.17 -25.46
CA ASN A 323 -20.84 14.21 -26.56
C ASN A 323 -19.42 13.62 -26.48
N PRO A 324 -19.22 12.28 -26.42
CA PRO A 324 -20.23 11.21 -26.48
C PRO A 324 -20.92 10.89 -25.16
N ILE A 325 -20.41 11.41 -24.03
CA ILE A 325 -20.89 11.13 -22.69
C ILE A 325 -21.45 12.42 -22.07
N SER A 326 -22.58 12.34 -21.37
CA SER A 326 -23.20 13.50 -20.71
C SER A 326 -22.33 14.00 -19.53
N ARG A 327 -22.43 15.29 -19.19
CA ARG A 327 -21.77 15.88 -18.02
C ARG A 327 -22.20 15.18 -16.73
N LEU A 328 -23.49 14.86 -16.58
CA LEU A 328 -24.03 14.09 -15.45
C LEU A 328 -23.33 12.73 -15.31
N THR A 329 -23.11 12.01 -16.41
CA THR A 329 -22.42 10.72 -16.38
C THR A 329 -20.96 10.88 -15.96
N ARG A 330 -20.24 11.88 -16.49
CA ARG A 330 -18.85 12.16 -16.06
C ARG A 330 -18.76 12.54 -14.59
N MET A 331 -19.69 13.37 -14.12
CA MET A 331 -19.80 13.73 -12.70
C MET A 331 -19.96 12.50 -11.81
N ASN A 332 -20.89 11.61 -12.16
CA ASN A 332 -21.11 10.39 -11.39
C ASN A 332 -19.87 9.48 -11.40
N GLN A 333 -19.19 9.34 -12.53
CA GLN A 333 -17.93 8.61 -12.61
C GLN A 333 -16.84 9.22 -11.72
N ALA A 334 -16.70 10.54 -11.71
CA ALA A 334 -15.74 11.23 -10.85
C ALA A 334 -16.08 11.05 -9.35
N ALA A 335 -17.37 11.14 -8.99
CA ALA A 335 -17.84 10.89 -7.63
C ALA A 335 -17.58 9.44 -7.18
N GLU A 336 -17.87 8.45 -8.03
CA GLU A 336 -17.60 7.04 -7.76
C GLU A 336 -16.09 6.78 -7.61
N LEU A 337 -15.26 7.31 -8.51
CA LEU A 337 -13.81 7.19 -8.41
C LEU A 337 -13.28 7.82 -7.12
N PHE A 338 -13.79 9.00 -6.75
CA PHE A 338 -13.43 9.64 -5.48
C PHE A 338 -13.79 8.77 -4.28
N LEU A 339 -15.02 8.24 -4.25
CA LEU A 339 -15.50 7.37 -3.18
C LEU A 339 -14.70 6.06 -3.10
N ILE A 340 -14.32 5.46 -4.23
CA ILE A 340 -13.67 4.14 -4.24
C ILE A 340 -12.17 4.24 -4.02
N GLN A 341 -11.51 5.22 -4.65
CA GLN A 341 -10.04 5.24 -4.76
C GLN A 341 -9.37 6.35 -3.95
N ILE A 342 -10.08 7.41 -3.59
CA ILE A 342 -9.48 8.62 -3.01
C ILE A 342 -9.82 8.75 -1.53
N ILE A 343 -11.08 8.55 -1.14
CA ILE A 343 -11.49 8.75 0.25
C ILE A 343 -10.95 7.65 1.17
N GLU A 344 -10.32 8.08 2.27
CA GLU A 344 -9.70 7.17 3.22
C GLU A 344 -10.73 6.53 4.16
N LYS A 345 -10.48 5.27 4.55
CA LYS A 345 -11.28 4.59 5.59
C LYS A 345 -11.27 5.40 6.89
N GLY A 346 -12.45 5.53 7.49
CA GLY A 346 -12.70 6.29 8.71
C GLY A 346 -13.21 7.72 8.47
N SER A 347 -13.08 8.23 7.25
CA SER A 347 -13.63 9.53 6.84
C SER A 347 -15.16 9.56 6.92
N LEU A 348 -15.72 10.76 7.03
CA LEU A 348 -17.15 11.02 7.04
C LEU A 348 -17.54 11.68 5.72
N VAL A 349 -18.48 11.07 4.99
CA VAL A 349 -18.90 11.55 3.67
C VAL A 349 -20.40 11.83 3.64
N GLY A 350 -20.76 13.05 3.28
CA GLY A 350 -22.13 13.45 2.95
C GLY A 350 -22.32 13.59 1.46
N LEU A 351 -23.57 13.52 1.00
CA LEU A 351 -23.94 13.74 -0.40
C LEU A 351 -25.12 14.68 -0.49
N VAL A 352 -24.96 15.73 -1.29
CA VAL A 352 -25.99 16.71 -1.64
C VAL A 352 -26.10 16.76 -3.16
N THR A 353 -27.32 16.80 -3.67
CA THR A 353 -27.57 17.08 -5.09
C THR A 353 -28.36 18.37 -5.22
N PHE A 354 -28.08 19.19 -6.23
CA PHE A 354 -28.79 20.45 -6.43
C PHE A 354 -29.17 20.71 -7.90
N ASP A 355 -30.26 21.45 -8.07
CA ASP A 355 -30.70 22.09 -9.31
C ASP A 355 -31.17 23.51 -8.94
N SER A 356 -32.43 23.90 -9.20
CA SER A 356 -33.03 25.08 -8.55
C SER A 356 -33.03 24.99 -7.01
N THR A 357 -33.12 23.77 -6.48
CA THR A 357 -33.12 23.49 -5.03
C THR A 357 -32.07 22.45 -4.67
N ALA A 358 -31.66 22.41 -3.41
CA ALA A 358 -30.71 21.41 -2.92
C ALA A 358 -31.41 20.36 -2.05
N THR A 359 -30.95 19.11 -2.19
CA THR A 359 -31.45 17.96 -1.44
C THR A 359 -30.28 17.18 -0.86
N ILE A 360 -30.30 16.99 0.46
CA ILE A 360 -29.37 16.10 1.15
C ILE A 360 -29.79 14.66 0.85
N ARG A 361 -28.94 13.95 0.12
CA ARG A 361 -29.17 12.54 -0.24
C ARG A 361 -28.75 11.60 0.89
N ASN A 362 -27.65 11.92 1.57
CA ASN A 362 -27.31 11.34 2.85
C ASN A 362 -26.55 12.34 3.71
N LEU A 363 -26.79 12.25 5.03
CA LEU A 363 -25.94 12.88 6.05
C LEU A 363 -24.56 12.22 6.07
N LEU A 364 -23.65 12.72 6.91
CA LEU A 364 -22.30 12.18 6.99
C LEU A 364 -22.30 10.70 7.39
N ALA A 365 -21.96 9.83 6.44
CA ALA A 365 -21.77 8.41 6.65
C ALA A 365 -20.28 8.10 6.85
N ARG A 366 -19.97 7.22 7.80
CA ARG A 366 -18.58 6.81 8.05
C ARG A 366 -18.14 5.76 7.02
N MET A 367 -17.02 6.01 6.36
CA MET A 367 -16.45 5.10 5.36
C MET A 367 -15.71 3.96 6.08
N THR A 368 -16.38 2.81 6.27
CA THR A 368 -15.79 1.68 6.99
C THR A 368 -15.44 0.50 6.10
N SER A 369 -16.16 0.34 4.98
CA SER A 369 -16.02 -0.84 4.11
C SER A 369 -16.51 -0.54 2.69
N GLU A 370 -16.35 -1.51 1.79
CA GLU A 370 -16.90 -1.43 0.44
C GLU A 370 -18.42 -1.20 0.41
N LYS A 371 -19.13 -1.74 1.39
CA LYS A 371 -20.58 -1.52 1.55
C LYS A 371 -20.92 -0.04 1.73
N SER A 372 -20.10 0.71 2.47
CA SER A 372 -20.30 2.15 2.67
C SER A 372 -20.21 2.91 1.35
N TYR A 373 -19.33 2.50 0.43
CA TYR A 373 -19.22 3.12 -0.89
C TYR A 373 -20.46 2.84 -1.74
N LEU A 374 -20.95 1.60 -1.74
CA LEU A 374 -22.15 1.21 -2.49
C LEU A 374 -23.40 1.95 -2.01
N GLU A 375 -23.54 2.15 -0.69
CA GLU A 375 -24.67 2.88 -0.10
C GLU A 375 -24.72 4.35 -0.54
N ILE A 376 -23.57 5.05 -0.58
CA ILE A 376 -23.50 6.44 -1.06
C ILE A 376 -23.68 6.50 -2.57
N SER A 377 -23.03 5.60 -3.33
CA SER A 377 -23.08 5.58 -4.80
C SER A 377 -24.50 5.31 -5.31
N ALA A 378 -25.30 4.52 -4.59
CA ALA A 378 -26.70 4.28 -4.92
C ALA A 378 -27.56 5.56 -4.94
N ASN A 379 -27.12 6.60 -4.24
CA ASN A 379 -27.81 7.89 -4.11
C ASN A 379 -27.36 8.95 -5.14
N LEU A 380 -26.45 8.60 -6.05
CA LEU A 380 -26.02 9.50 -7.12
C LEU A 380 -27.18 9.88 -8.05
N PRO A 381 -27.19 11.10 -8.60
CA PRO A 381 -28.28 11.59 -9.44
C PRO A 381 -28.37 10.81 -10.76
N ARG A 382 -29.56 10.28 -11.06
CA ARG A 382 -29.83 9.51 -12.29
C ARG A 382 -30.47 10.33 -13.40
N GLN A 383 -31.04 11.48 -13.05
CA GLN A 383 -31.76 12.36 -13.95
C GLN A 383 -31.41 13.80 -13.62
N VAL A 384 -31.45 14.64 -14.65
CA VAL A 384 -31.34 16.08 -14.49
C VAL A 384 -32.67 16.68 -14.05
N GLY A 385 -32.58 17.74 -13.25
CA GLY A 385 -33.68 18.62 -12.89
C GLY A 385 -33.76 19.84 -13.79
N ASN A 386 -34.30 20.92 -13.24
CA ASN A 386 -34.46 22.20 -13.91
C ASN A 386 -33.84 23.33 -13.08
N GLY A 387 -33.27 24.33 -13.76
CA GLY A 387 -32.52 25.44 -13.15
C GLY A 387 -31.23 25.01 -12.45
N THR A 388 -30.52 26.00 -11.92
CA THR A 388 -29.22 25.85 -11.26
C THR A 388 -29.13 26.82 -10.08
N SER A 389 -28.67 26.35 -8.93
CA SER A 389 -28.39 27.17 -7.75
C SER A 389 -27.28 26.52 -6.91
N ILE A 390 -26.04 26.89 -7.22
CA ILE A 390 -24.83 26.43 -6.53
C ILE A 390 -24.87 26.82 -5.06
N CYS A 391 -25.31 28.05 -4.74
CA CYS A 391 -25.38 28.51 -3.36
C CYS A 391 -26.35 27.68 -2.50
N ASN A 392 -27.48 27.21 -3.06
CA ASN A 392 -28.35 26.29 -2.34
C ASN A 392 -27.65 24.95 -2.10
N GLY A 393 -26.90 24.44 -3.09
CA GLY A 393 -26.05 23.26 -2.94
C GLY A 393 -25.04 23.40 -1.80
N LEU A 394 -24.30 24.51 -1.76
CA LEU A 394 -23.30 24.80 -0.73
C LEU A 394 -23.92 24.92 0.67
N ARG A 395 -25.04 25.66 0.81
CA ARG A 395 -25.78 25.77 2.08
C ARG A 395 -26.24 24.42 2.59
N SER A 396 -26.82 23.59 1.72
CA SER A 396 -27.20 22.22 2.09
C SER A 396 -26.00 21.34 2.40
N GLY A 397 -24.85 21.56 1.77
CA GLY A 397 -23.58 20.93 2.12
C GLY A 397 -23.14 21.27 3.54
N PHE A 398 -23.14 22.56 3.89
CA PHE A 398 -22.87 23.02 5.26
C PHE A 398 -23.89 22.43 6.26
N GLN A 399 -25.16 22.39 5.88
CA GLN A 399 -26.21 21.79 6.70
C GLN A 399 -25.97 20.30 6.93
N ALA A 400 -25.64 19.52 5.90
CA ALA A 400 -25.35 18.09 6.04
C ALA A 400 -24.19 17.81 7.01
N ILE A 401 -23.17 18.67 7.02
CA ILE A 401 -22.02 18.61 7.92
C ILE A 401 -22.44 18.95 9.36
N THR A 402 -23.09 20.10 9.55
CA THR A 402 -23.51 20.58 10.88
C THR A 402 -24.56 19.68 11.55
N SER A 403 -25.53 19.17 10.79
CA SER A 403 -26.53 18.21 11.26
C SER A 403 -25.95 16.89 11.73
N SER A 404 -24.68 16.61 11.42
CA SER A 404 -23.94 15.42 11.85
C SER A 404 -23.00 15.69 13.04
N ASN A 405 -23.27 16.76 13.80
CA ASN A 405 -22.46 17.25 14.93
C ASN A 405 -20.99 17.56 14.56
N GLN A 406 -20.74 17.90 13.30
CA GLN A 406 -19.43 18.34 12.83
C GLN A 406 -19.41 19.86 12.62
N ARG A 407 -18.22 20.45 12.65
CA ARG A 407 -18.03 21.86 12.28
C ARG A 407 -17.74 21.96 10.80
N THR A 408 -18.25 23.01 10.15
CA THR A 408 -17.90 23.35 8.76
C THR A 408 -16.43 23.79 8.66
N SER A 409 -15.90 24.43 9.70
CA SER A 409 -14.50 24.86 9.73
C SER A 409 -13.56 23.66 9.66
N GLY A 410 -12.70 23.63 8.64
CA GLY A 410 -11.76 22.55 8.38
C GLY A 410 -12.38 21.29 7.74
N SER A 411 -13.67 21.34 7.38
CA SER A 411 -14.31 20.33 6.52
C SER A 411 -14.13 20.68 5.04
N GLU A 412 -14.38 19.72 4.17
CA GLU A 412 -14.18 19.83 2.73
C GLU A 412 -15.51 19.69 1.99
N ILE A 413 -15.75 20.55 1.02
CA ILE A 413 -16.81 20.41 0.03
C ILE A 413 -16.16 20.14 -1.31
N ILE A 414 -16.66 19.14 -2.02
CA ILE A 414 -16.27 18.89 -3.41
C ILE A 414 -17.49 19.21 -4.27
N LEU A 415 -17.44 20.36 -4.93
CA LEU A 415 -18.48 20.87 -5.81
C LEU A 415 -18.19 20.42 -7.25
N LEU A 416 -19.07 19.59 -7.80
CA LEU A 416 -19.02 19.16 -9.20
C LEU A 416 -20.18 19.83 -9.94
N THR A 417 -19.87 20.69 -10.90
CA THR A 417 -20.84 21.51 -11.64
C THR A 417 -20.31 21.85 -13.02
N ASP A 418 -21.20 22.20 -13.97
CA ASP A 418 -20.77 22.84 -15.22
C ASP A 418 -20.58 24.36 -15.08
N GLY A 419 -20.89 24.92 -13.91
CA GLY A 419 -20.60 26.30 -13.52
C GLY A 419 -21.51 27.34 -14.19
N GLU A 420 -22.61 26.92 -14.81
CA GLU A 420 -23.57 27.80 -15.49
C GLU A 420 -24.58 28.39 -14.48
N ASP A 421 -24.08 29.21 -13.53
CA ASP A 421 -24.85 29.92 -12.50
C ASP A 421 -24.31 31.37 -12.35
N ASP A 422 -25.17 32.37 -12.48
CA ASP A 422 -24.81 33.80 -12.40
C ASP A 422 -24.97 34.39 -10.98
N GLN A 423 -25.46 33.62 -10.01
CA GLN A 423 -25.75 34.06 -8.64
C GLN A 423 -24.78 33.52 -7.58
N ILE A 424 -23.67 32.91 -7.99
CA ILE A 424 -22.68 32.29 -7.09
C ILE A 424 -22.13 33.29 -6.05
N SER A 425 -21.96 34.56 -6.45
CA SER A 425 -21.43 35.61 -5.57
C SER A 425 -22.30 35.87 -4.33
N SER A 426 -23.60 35.51 -4.38
CA SER A 426 -24.54 35.72 -3.28
C SER A 426 -24.21 34.95 -2.00
N CYS A 427 -23.42 33.88 -2.08
CA CYS A 427 -23.03 33.08 -0.92
C CYS A 427 -21.53 33.18 -0.56
N PHE A 428 -20.77 34.12 -1.12
CA PHE A 428 -19.33 34.26 -0.83
C PHE A 428 -19.01 34.52 0.64
N GLU A 429 -19.78 35.38 1.32
CA GLU A 429 -19.58 35.65 2.75
C GLU A 429 -19.96 34.46 3.63
N GLU A 430 -21.00 33.71 3.25
CA GLU A 430 -21.37 32.45 3.93
C GLU A 430 -20.26 31.40 3.76
N VAL A 431 -19.73 31.25 2.56
CA VAL A 431 -18.59 30.36 2.27
C VAL A 431 -17.38 30.74 3.11
N LYS A 432 -17.01 32.02 3.14
CA LYS A 432 -15.86 32.53 3.89
C LYS A 432 -16.02 32.34 5.40
N SER A 433 -17.20 32.63 5.93
CA SER A 433 -17.51 32.46 7.36
C SER A 433 -17.63 31.00 7.79
N SER A 434 -17.97 30.09 6.87
CA SER A 434 -18.06 28.65 7.15
C SER A 434 -16.72 28.04 7.56
N GLY A 435 -15.61 28.59 7.06
CA GLY A 435 -14.26 28.03 7.23
C GLY A 435 -14.06 26.67 6.54
N ALA A 436 -14.99 26.24 5.68
CA ALA A 436 -14.87 25.04 4.88
C ALA A 436 -13.92 25.26 3.70
N VAL A 437 -13.29 24.18 3.24
CA VAL A 437 -12.44 24.15 2.05
C VAL A 437 -13.28 23.71 0.86
N ILE A 438 -13.38 24.51 -0.21
CA ILE A 438 -14.22 24.18 -1.37
C ILE A 438 -13.36 23.83 -2.58
N HIS A 439 -13.36 22.55 -2.93
CA HIS A 439 -12.80 22.03 -4.17
C HIS A 439 -13.84 22.12 -5.29
N THR A 440 -13.48 22.69 -6.43
CA THR A 440 -14.37 22.82 -7.58
C THR A 440 -13.87 21.99 -8.75
N ILE A 441 -14.77 21.22 -9.38
CA ILE A 441 -14.51 20.47 -10.61
C ILE A 441 -15.50 20.97 -11.66
N ALA A 442 -14.97 21.66 -12.68
CA ALA A 442 -15.77 22.21 -13.77
C ALA A 442 -15.95 21.17 -14.89
N LEU A 443 -17.20 20.81 -15.18
CA LEU A 443 -17.57 19.77 -16.16
C LEU A 443 -18.01 20.33 -17.53
N GLY A 444 -17.92 21.65 -17.70
CA GLY A 444 -18.29 22.36 -18.92
C GLY A 444 -17.28 23.45 -19.30
N PRO A 445 -17.22 23.85 -20.59
CA PRO A 445 -16.28 24.87 -21.07
C PRO A 445 -16.69 26.31 -20.68
N SER A 446 -17.90 26.49 -20.14
CA SER A 446 -18.53 27.78 -19.88
C SER A 446 -18.70 28.07 -18.39
N ALA A 447 -17.87 27.47 -17.53
CA ALA A 447 -17.95 27.71 -16.10
C ALA A 447 -17.75 29.20 -15.77
N ALA A 448 -18.62 29.74 -14.91
CA ALA A 448 -18.53 31.11 -14.41
C ALA A 448 -17.17 31.34 -13.69
N ARG A 449 -16.60 32.55 -13.84
CA ARG A 449 -15.33 32.92 -13.17
C ARG A 449 -15.43 32.89 -11.65
N GLU A 450 -16.65 33.08 -11.16
CA GLU A 450 -17.04 33.04 -9.77
C GLU A 450 -16.84 31.64 -9.17
N LEU A 451 -16.83 30.58 -10.00
CA LEU A 451 -16.51 29.21 -9.56
C LEU A 451 -15.03 29.08 -9.16
N GLU A 452 -14.11 29.69 -9.92
CA GLU A 452 -12.67 29.73 -9.55
C GLU A 452 -12.46 30.53 -8.26
N THR A 453 -13.22 31.61 -8.10
CA THR A 453 -13.19 32.47 -6.90
C THR A 453 -13.53 31.68 -5.62
N LEU A 454 -14.45 30.71 -5.67
CA LEU A 454 -14.79 29.86 -4.51
C LEU A 454 -13.61 29.01 -4.04
N SER A 455 -12.85 28.44 -4.97
CA SER A 455 -11.66 27.64 -4.65
C SER A 455 -10.51 28.52 -4.14
N ASP A 456 -10.27 29.66 -4.80
CA ASP A 456 -9.22 30.61 -4.40
C ASP A 456 -9.46 31.18 -2.99
N MET A 457 -10.71 31.54 -2.67
CA MET A 457 -11.09 32.09 -1.37
C MET A 457 -10.90 31.09 -0.22
N THR A 458 -10.91 29.79 -0.52
CA THR A 458 -10.76 28.72 0.47
C THR A 458 -9.38 28.07 0.44
N GLY A 459 -8.44 28.62 -0.34
CA GLY A 459 -7.04 28.20 -0.39
C GLY A 459 -6.77 26.97 -1.26
N THR A 460 -7.61 26.70 -2.27
CA THR A 460 -7.46 25.56 -3.20
C THR A 460 -7.36 26.03 -4.66
N THR A 461 -6.99 25.12 -5.57
CA THR A 461 -6.96 25.39 -7.02
C THR A 461 -8.19 24.81 -7.71
N SER A 462 -8.76 25.51 -8.68
CA SER A 462 -9.81 25.00 -9.57
C SER A 462 -9.24 24.10 -10.67
N GLU A 463 -9.90 22.97 -10.99
CA GLU A 463 -9.55 22.10 -12.12
C GLU A 463 -10.63 22.19 -13.22
N VAL A 464 -10.22 22.54 -14.44
CA VAL A 464 -11.07 22.57 -15.63
C VAL A 464 -10.84 21.31 -16.44
N GLU A 465 -11.90 20.53 -16.69
CA GLU A 465 -11.81 19.27 -17.45
C GLU A 465 -11.56 19.55 -18.95
N GLY A 466 -10.30 19.71 -19.33
CA GLY A 466 -9.78 19.40 -20.67
C GLY A 466 -8.97 18.11 -20.55
N ILE A 467 -9.23 17.12 -21.40
CA ILE A 467 -8.62 15.78 -21.34
C ILE A 467 -7.08 15.87 -21.23
N ASP A 468 -6.55 15.77 -20.01
CA ASP A 468 -5.26 15.18 -19.64
C ASP A 468 -5.23 15.02 -18.10
N ILE A 469 -5.48 13.81 -17.60
CA ILE A 469 -5.22 13.48 -16.19
C ILE A 469 -3.70 13.44 -16.04
N ARG A 470 -3.09 14.60 -15.81
CA ARG A 470 -1.68 14.72 -15.39
C ARG A 470 -1.63 15.36 -14.02
N TYR A 471 -1.20 14.54 -13.07
CA TYR A 471 -0.62 14.88 -11.77
C TYR A 471 -0.22 16.37 -11.61
N SER A 472 -0.95 17.10 -10.78
CA SER A 472 -0.45 18.33 -10.16
C SER A 472 0.57 17.97 -9.08
N THR A 473 1.83 17.89 -9.46
CA THR A 473 2.95 18.07 -8.53
C THR A 473 3.09 19.56 -8.23
N ALA A 474 2.97 19.93 -6.96
CA ALA A 474 3.35 21.25 -6.48
C ALA A 474 4.78 21.61 -6.94
N ARG A 475 4.90 22.59 -7.82
CA ARG A 475 6.12 23.38 -8.05
C ARG A 475 5.77 24.84 -7.86
N ASN A 476 6.14 25.40 -6.72
CA ASN A 476 6.34 26.83 -6.58
C ASN A 476 7.77 27.16 -6.99
N TYR A 477 7.96 28.05 -7.97
CA TYR A 477 8.94 29.13 -7.91
C TYR A 477 8.67 30.19 -9.01
N SER A 478 8.44 31.42 -8.54
CA SER A 478 8.84 32.72 -9.13
C SER A 478 8.36 33.18 -10.52
N SER A 479 7.46 34.18 -10.47
CA SER A 479 7.47 35.49 -11.16
C SER A 479 7.64 35.65 -12.70
N ARG A 480 6.73 36.50 -13.21
CA ARG A 480 6.81 37.43 -14.37
C ARG A 480 6.67 36.93 -15.82
N SER A 481 5.60 37.45 -16.43
CA SER A 481 5.51 38.06 -17.77
C SER A 481 4.95 37.26 -18.96
N LYS A 482 3.74 37.66 -19.37
CA LYS A 482 3.18 37.85 -20.74
C LYS A 482 3.91 37.17 -21.92
N ARG A 483 3.19 36.29 -22.66
CA ARG A 483 2.63 36.54 -24.02
C ARG A 483 2.16 35.24 -24.71
N LYS A 484 1.02 35.35 -25.40
CA LYS A 484 0.45 34.43 -26.40
C LYS A 484 1.51 33.83 -27.35
N LYS A 485 1.40 32.53 -27.65
CA LYS A 485 1.64 31.97 -28.99
C LYS A 485 0.81 30.70 -29.19
N ILE A 486 -0.18 30.81 -30.08
CA ILE A 486 -0.94 29.71 -30.67
C ILE A 486 -0.04 29.05 -31.71
N HIS A 487 0.17 27.74 -31.65
CA HIS A 487 0.69 26.95 -32.77
C HIS A 487 -0.31 25.85 -33.13
N ASN A 488 -0.89 25.98 -34.34
CA ASN A 488 -1.69 24.98 -35.02
C ASN A 488 -0.81 23.82 -35.48
N PHE A 489 -1.29 22.58 -35.35
CA PHE A 489 -0.85 21.48 -36.20
C PHE A 489 -2.06 20.74 -36.80
N ARG A 490 -2.17 20.83 -38.14
CA ARG A 490 -3.02 20.02 -39.01
C ARG A 490 -2.35 18.65 -39.23
N PHE A 491 -3.14 17.58 -39.26
CA PHE A 491 -2.74 16.31 -39.86
C PHE A 491 -3.13 16.27 -41.35
N PRO A 492 -2.29 15.72 -42.26
CA PRO A 492 -2.72 15.29 -43.58
C PRO A 492 -3.43 13.93 -43.52
N ARG A 493 -4.21 13.67 -44.59
CA ARG A 493 -5.25 12.65 -44.76
C ARG A 493 -4.88 11.21 -44.43
#